data_AF-A0A817JB48-F1
#
_entry.id   AF-A0A817JB48-F1
#
_cell.length_a   1.000
_cell.length_b   1.000
_cell.length_c   1.000
_cell.angle_alpha   90.00
_cell.angle_beta   90.00
_cell.angle_gamma   90.00
#
_symmetry.space_group_name_H-M   'P 1'
#
loop_
_entity.id
_entity.type
_entity.pdbx_description
1 polymer ?
#
loop_
_entity_poly.entity_id
_entity_poly.type
_entity_poly.pdbx_seq_one_letter_code
_entity_poly.pdbx_strand_id
1 'polypeptide(L)'
;MRHLTTSVILTYKSTLSDEQYKDQLNETEYLTILLDYCSQRFIDDFAYCYQINTTHFKEAFADALNWKNGFIAKLSGSRLSGLVEEYFVESDDDQFSIAGGDTDIMFEPQDAFVSDIDTGSLSQIGFVEITQYPGFYYIEYNSKTKYHSTLKNLDIFEKRNDKQYVSSKKLTDLLHNEFLKYSERGPCLIELHGPAVSTTLKDDTSSQDFVFSLPMLKIPYHIREQWLNRSKEWPSIDVVEMVSNSVCHLVPKRWNTINEVEEDPLTWRLSLSFAEVLLTNSWTKKQRQFYLLLKSFVQELAPGMLRPIMSLLSFFIVKLD
;
A
#
# COMPACT_ATOMS: atom_id res chain seq x y z
N MET A 1 -23.21 2.59 19.69
CA MET A 1 -22.76 1.18 19.78
C MET A 1 -23.89 0.21 20.11
N ARG A 2 -24.55 0.23 21.28
CA ARG A 2 -25.66 -0.73 21.58
C ARG A 2 -26.83 -0.72 20.58
N HIS A 3 -27.19 0.45 20.02
CA HIS A 3 -28.31 0.55 19.08
C HIS A 3 -28.04 -0.03 17.68
N LEU A 4 -26.78 -0.02 17.20
CA LEU A 4 -26.41 -0.61 15.91
C LEU A 4 -26.38 -2.14 15.99
N THR A 5 -25.91 -2.68 17.12
CA THR A 5 -25.90 -4.13 17.36
C THR A 5 -27.33 -4.70 17.47
N THR A 6 -28.26 -3.99 18.12
CA THR A 6 -29.65 -4.45 18.27
C THR A 6 -30.45 -4.43 16.97
N SER A 7 -30.23 -3.44 16.08
CA SER A 7 -30.94 -3.39 14.78
C SER A 7 -30.50 -4.52 13.84
N VAL A 8 -29.20 -4.84 13.78
CA VAL A 8 -28.69 -5.96 12.96
C VAL A 8 -29.20 -7.31 13.48
N ILE A 9 -29.25 -7.50 14.81
CA ILE A 9 -29.76 -8.74 15.45
C ILE A 9 -31.26 -8.97 15.18
N LEU A 10 -32.08 -7.91 15.20
CA LEU A 10 -33.53 -8.02 15.02
C LEU A 10 -33.92 -8.29 13.56
N THR A 11 -33.20 -7.71 12.60
CA THR A 11 -33.44 -7.93 11.16
C THR A 11 -32.99 -9.32 10.73
N TYR A 12 -31.91 -9.87 11.32
CA TYR A 12 -31.40 -11.20 10.96
C TYR A 12 -32.21 -12.37 11.53
N LYS A 13 -32.84 -12.21 12.70
CA LYS A 13 -33.77 -13.22 13.27
C LYS A 13 -34.99 -13.47 12.38
N SER A 14 -35.38 -12.50 11.54
CA SER A 14 -36.54 -12.60 10.63
C SER A 14 -36.26 -13.26 9.29
N THR A 15 -35.01 -13.34 8.82
CA THR A 15 -34.67 -13.81 7.47
C THR A 15 -34.16 -15.26 7.40
N LEU A 16 -33.68 -15.83 8.51
CA LEU A 16 -33.26 -17.24 8.53
C LEU A 16 -34.42 -18.19 8.88
N SER A 17 -34.82 -18.96 7.87
CA SER A 17 -35.89 -19.99 7.88
C SER A 17 -35.50 -21.32 8.51
N ASP A 18 -34.24 -21.51 8.92
CA ASP A 18 -33.80 -22.78 9.51
C ASP A 18 -34.11 -22.81 11.01
N GLU A 19 -35.29 -23.34 11.34
CA GLU A 19 -35.79 -23.62 12.69
C GLU A 19 -34.88 -24.54 13.51
N GLN A 20 -33.89 -25.21 12.91
CA GLN A 20 -33.10 -26.24 13.60
C GLN A 20 -32.03 -25.70 14.57
N TYR A 21 -31.63 -24.43 14.50
CA TYR A 21 -30.57 -23.88 15.36
C TYR A 21 -31.03 -22.76 16.31
N LYS A 22 -32.27 -22.28 16.19
CA LYS A 22 -32.80 -21.16 16.99
C LYS A 22 -32.93 -21.47 18.50
N ASP A 23 -33.09 -22.74 18.86
CA ASP A 23 -33.43 -23.14 20.24
C ASP A 23 -32.25 -23.71 21.07
N GLN A 24 -31.05 -23.87 20.49
CA GLN A 24 -29.94 -24.57 21.16
C GLN A 24 -28.70 -23.72 21.46
N LEU A 25 -28.56 -22.55 20.85
CA LEU A 25 -27.41 -21.67 21.06
C LEU A 25 -27.86 -20.40 21.76
N ASN A 26 -27.13 -19.97 22.80
CA ASN A 26 -27.40 -18.65 23.34
C ASN A 26 -26.95 -17.57 22.34
N GLU A 27 -27.54 -16.37 22.45
CA GLU A 27 -27.31 -15.28 21.49
C GLU A 27 -25.82 -14.91 21.31
N THR A 28 -24.99 -15.14 22.33
CA THR A 28 -23.53 -14.88 22.28
C THR A 28 -22.78 -15.97 21.52
N GLU A 29 -23.14 -17.24 21.70
CA GLU A 29 -22.56 -18.38 20.97
C GLU A 29 -22.93 -18.31 19.49
N TYR A 30 -24.18 -17.98 19.18
CA TYR A 30 -24.64 -17.81 17.80
C TYR A 30 -23.91 -16.68 17.08
N LEU A 31 -23.73 -15.52 17.73
CA LEU A 31 -22.95 -14.40 17.18
C LEU A 31 -21.47 -14.76 16.99
N THR A 32 -20.88 -15.54 17.89
CA THR A 32 -19.48 -15.97 17.77
C THR A 32 -19.29 -16.87 16.55
N ILE A 33 -20.18 -17.86 16.36
CA ILE A 33 -20.12 -18.77 15.20
C ILE A 33 -20.34 -18.01 13.89
N LEU A 34 -21.25 -17.04 13.86
CA LEU A 34 -21.49 -16.19 12.68
C LEU A 34 -20.29 -15.30 12.37
N LEU A 35 -19.68 -14.67 13.39
CA LEU A 35 -18.47 -13.88 13.22
C LEU A 35 -17.31 -14.75 12.70
N ASP A 36 -17.13 -15.96 13.24
CA ASP A 36 -16.11 -16.90 12.79
C ASP A 36 -16.37 -17.38 11.34
N TYR A 37 -17.63 -17.69 10.98
CA TYR A 37 -18.00 -18.12 9.63
C TYR A 37 -17.84 -17.00 8.60
N CYS A 38 -18.32 -15.78 8.90
CA CYS A 38 -18.15 -14.61 8.05
C CYS A 38 -16.67 -14.23 7.91
N SER A 39 -15.89 -14.32 8.99
CA SER A 39 -14.45 -14.08 8.96
C SER A 39 -13.73 -15.11 8.08
N GLN A 40 -14.06 -16.40 8.19
CA GLN A 40 -13.42 -17.45 7.40
C GLN A 40 -13.75 -17.32 5.91
N ARG A 41 -15.02 -17.09 5.55
CA ARG A 41 -15.43 -16.89 4.16
C ARG A 41 -14.79 -15.63 3.55
N PHE A 42 -14.73 -14.54 4.31
CA PHE A 42 -13.99 -13.34 3.91
C PHE A 42 -12.49 -13.62 3.72
N ILE A 43 -11.87 -14.40 4.59
CA ILE A 43 -10.47 -14.81 4.45
C ILE A 43 -10.25 -15.61 3.17
N ASP A 44 -11.14 -16.55 2.85
CA ASP A 44 -11.01 -17.42 1.69
C ASP A 44 -11.24 -16.66 0.37
N ASP A 45 -12.29 -15.83 0.30
CA ASP A 45 -12.58 -14.96 -0.86
C ASP A 45 -11.47 -13.91 -1.05
N PHE A 46 -11.00 -13.29 0.04
CA PHE A 46 -9.85 -12.38 0.01
C PHE A 46 -8.58 -13.08 -0.47
N ALA A 47 -8.27 -14.28 0.04
CA ALA A 47 -7.09 -15.05 -0.34
C ALA A 47 -7.13 -15.43 -1.82
N TYR A 48 -8.29 -15.83 -2.33
CA TYR A 48 -8.50 -16.14 -3.74
C TYR A 48 -8.28 -14.93 -4.64
N CYS A 49 -8.93 -13.80 -4.32
CA CYS A 49 -8.82 -12.57 -5.10
C CYS A 49 -7.41 -11.99 -5.04
N TYR A 50 -6.78 -12.01 -3.85
CA TYR A 50 -5.39 -11.64 -3.65
C TYR A 50 -4.46 -12.51 -4.49
N GLN A 51 -4.63 -13.83 -4.51
CA GLN A 51 -3.75 -14.73 -5.25
C GLN A 51 -3.87 -14.56 -6.77
N ILE A 52 -5.09 -14.41 -7.29
CA ILE A 52 -5.32 -14.21 -8.73
C ILE A 52 -4.75 -12.87 -9.18
N ASN A 53 -5.11 -11.78 -8.50
CA ASN A 53 -4.66 -10.46 -8.89
C ASN A 53 -3.15 -10.33 -8.72
N THR A 54 -2.57 -10.81 -7.62
CA THR A 54 -1.10 -10.72 -7.46
C THR A 54 -0.34 -11.52 -8.50
N THR A 55 -0.86 -12.64 -9.00
CA THR A 55 -0.21 -13.42 -10.07
C THR A 55 -0.25 -12.66 -11.39
N HIS A 56 -1.42 -12.19 -11.82
CA HIS A 56 -1.55 -11.42 -13.06
C HIS A 56 -0.74 -10.13 -13.04
N PHE A 57 -0.70 -9.44 -11.90
CA PHE A 57 0.08 -8.22 -11.77
C PHE A 57 1.60 -8.50 -11.81
N LYS A 58 2.08 -9.59 -11.21
CA LYS A 58 3.50 -10.01 -11.37
C LYS A 58 3.86 -10.24 -12.83
N GLU A 59 2.99 -10.89 -13.58
CA GLU A 59 3.17 -11.13 -15.01
C GLU A 59 3.19 -9.82 -15.79
N ALA A 60 2.24 -8.92 -15.54
CA ALA A 60 2.19 -7.61 -16.17
C ALA A 60 3.47 -6.78 -15.89
N PHE A 61 3.97 -6.79 -14.66
CA PHE A 61 5.25 -6.16 -14.31
C PHE A 61 6.43 -6.82 -15.03
N ALA A 62 6.45 -8.16 -15.11
CA ALA A 62 7.49 -8.91 -15.79
C ALA A 62 7.51 -8.64 -17.29
N ASP A 63 6.34 -8.56 -17.93
CA ASP A 63 6.19 -8.28 -19.35
C ASP A 63 6.58 -6.82 -19.67
N ALA A 64 6.08 -5.86 -18.89
CA ALA A 64 6.39 -4.43 -19.06
C ALA A 64 7.89 -4.15 -19.00
N LEU A 65 8.58 -4.78 -18.04
CA LEU A 65 9.98 -4.50 -17.76
C LEU A 65 10.93 -5.55 -18.35
N ASN A 66 10.40 -6.55 -19.06
CA ASN A 66 11.12 -7.74 -19.52
C ASN A 66 11.97 -8.36 -18.39
N TRP A 67 11.39 -8.42 -17.19
CA TRP A 67 12.09 -8.74 -15.95
C TRP A 67 11.95 -10.22 -15.58
N LYS A 68 12.91 -11.03 -16.02
CA LYS A 68 12.83 -12.50 -15.91
C LYS A 68 12.96 -13.06 -14.49
N ASN A 69 13.54 -12.29 -13.57
CA ASN A 69 13.76 -12.76 -12.19
C ASN A 69 12.49 -12.68 -11.34
N GLY A 70 11.40 -12.12 -11.87
CA GLY A 70 10.12 -12.01 -11.16
C GLY A 70 10.04 -10.83 -10.19
N PHE A 71 8.88 -10.75 -9.54
CA PHE A 71 8.50 -9.69 -8.61
C PHE A 71 8.02 -10.28 -7.28
N ILE A 72 8.38 -9.59 -6.19
CA ILE A 72 7.89 -9.89 -4.84
C ILE A 72 6.71 -8.95 -4.56
N ALA A 73 5.59 -9.53 -4.15
CA ALA A 73 4.42 -8.78 -3.68
C ALA A 73 4.54 -8.58 -2.16
N LYS A 74 4.35 -7.35 -1.71
CA LYS A 74 4.40 -6.95 -0.31
C LYS A 74 3.13 -6.21 0.07
N LEU A 75 2.37 -6.78 1.01
CA LEU A 75 1.28 -6.06 1.66
C LEU A 75 1.82 -4.81 2.35
N SER A 76 1.03 -3.75 2.35
CA SER A 76 1.36 -2.47 2.97
C SER A 76 0.10 -1.78 3.50
N GLY A 77 0.25 -0.56 4.01
CA GLY A 77 -0.87 0.29 4.39
C GLY A 77 -1.62 -0.13 5.65
N SER A 78 -2.88 0.32 5.73
CA SER A 78 -3.70 0.21 6.95
C SER A 78 -3.99 -1.24 7.33
N ARG A 79 -4.17 -2.12 6.33
CA ARG A 79 -4.48 -3.54 6.55
C ARG A 79 -3.32 -4.27 7.19
N LEU A 80 -2.09 -4.06 6.71
CA LEU A 80 -0.90 -4.64 7.34
C LEU A 80 -0.68 -4.10 8.77
N SER A 81 -1.05 -2.85 9.03
CA SER A 81 -0.89 -2.22 10.34
C SER A 81 -1.99 -2.62 11.35
N GLY A 82 -2.99 -3.41 10.93
CA GLY A 82 -4.17 -3.72 11.74
C GLY A 82 -5.01 -2.48 12.07
N LEU A 83 -5.01 -1.48 11.19
CA LEU A 83 -5.72 -0.21 11.30
C LEU A 83 -6.85 -0.09 10.25
N VAL A 84 -7.54 -1.20 10.02
CA VAL A 84 -8.71 -1.29 9.14
C VAL A 84 -9.96 -1.34 9.99
N GLU A 85 -10.99 -0.66 9.52
CA GLU A 85 -12.33 -0.78 10.06
C GLU A 85 -13.05 -1.82 9.24
N GLU A 86 -13.46 -2.93 9.87
CA GLU A 86 -14.26 -3.96 9.24
C GLU A 86 -15.73 -3.64 9.51
N TYR A 87 -16.51 -3.46 8.46
CA TYR A 87 -17.94 -3.18 8.56
C TYR A 87 -18.75 -4.18 7.73
N PHE A 88 -19.93 -4.51 8.23
CA PHE A 88 -20.91 -5.32 7.51
C PHE A 88 -21.67 -4.45 6.52
N VAL A 89 -21.73 -4.88 5.26
CA VAL A 89 -22.56 -4.28 4.22
C VAL A 89 -23.70 -5.25 3.90
N GLU A 90 -24.93 -4.73 3.90
CA GLU A 90 -26.08 -5.44 3.37
C GLU A 90 -25.95 -5.50 1.84
N SER A 91 -25.97 -6.70 1.26
CA SER A 91 -26.12 -6.89 -0.19
C SER A 91 -27.58 -7.18 -0.54
N ASP A 92 -27.96 -6.91 -1.78
CA ASP A 92 -29.34 -7.06 -2.30
C ASP A 92 -29.89 -8.51 -2.22
N ASP A 93 -29.03 -9.50 -1.95
CA ASP A 93 -29.35 -10.93 -1.91
C ASP A 93 -29.48 -11.51 -0.47
N ASP A 94 -29.78 -10.70 0.54
CA ASP A 94 -29.84 -11.09 1.97
C ASP A 94 -28.52 -11.70 2.51
N GLN A 95 -27.42 -11.56 1.77
CA GLN A 95 -26.07 -11.93 2.22
C GLN A 95 -25.36 -10.71 2.80
N PHE A 96 -24.79 -10.87 4.00
CA PHE A 96 -23.90 -9.85 4.56
C PHE A 96 -22.50 -10.09 4.00
N SER A 97 -21.95 -9.07 3.33
CA SER A 97 -20.52 -9.05 2.99
C SER A 97 -19.78 -8.24 4.06
N ILE A 98 -18.59 -8.71 4.44
CA ILE A 98 -17.65 -7.87 5.18
C ILE A 98 -16.98 -6.99 4.13
N ALA A 99 -17.32 -5.70 4.10
CA ALA A 99 -16.55 -4.76 3.31
C ALA A 99 -15.25 -4.50 4.06
N GLY A 100 -14.20 -5.18 3.61
CA GLY A 100 -12.85 -4.93 4.09
C GLY A 100 -12.27 -3.72 3.38
N GLY A 101 -11.65 -2.81 4.13
CA GLY A 101 -11.00 -1.63 3.56
C GLY A 101 -9.92 -1.94 2.52
N ASP A 102 -9.59 -0.95 1.70
CA ASP A 102 -8.62 -0.99 0.60
C ASP A 102 -7.33 -1.75 0.98
N THR A 103 -6.85 -2.58 0.05
CA THR A 103 -5.63 -3.38 0.25
C THR A 103 -4.49 -2.82 -0.59
N ASP A 104 -3.47 -2.27 0.07
CA ASP A 104 -2.29 -1.73 -0.59
C ASP A 104 -1.20 -2.80 -0.79
N ILE A 105 -0.75 -3.01 -2.02
CA ILE A 105 0.24 -4.01 -2.40
C ILE A 105 1.38 -3.34 -3.18
N MET A 106 2.60 -3.45 -2.66
CA MET A 106 3.81 -3.03 -3.36
C MET A 106 4.42 -4.20 -4.12
N PHE A 107 4.79 -3.97 -5.37
CA PHE A 107 5.61 -4.89 -6.15
C PHE A 107 7.03 -4.38 -6.21
N GLU A 108 7.98 -5.25 -5.87
CA GLU A 108 9.41 -4.96 -5.96
C GLU A 108 10.10 -5.98 -6.89
N PRO A 109 11.01 -5.53 -7.77
CA PRO A 109 11.77 -6.43 -8.62
C PRO A 109 12.67 -7.32 -7.75
N GLN A 110 12.65 -8.62 -8.00
CA GLN A 110 13.52 -9.55 -7.29
C GLN A 110 14.98 -9.30 -7.64
N ASP A 111 15.85 -9.34 -6.62
CA ASP A 111 17.30 -9.17 -6.73
C ASP A 111 17.76 -7.84 -7.35
N ALA A 112 16.97 -6.78 -7.25
CA ALA A 112 17.35 -5.42 -7.64
C ALA A 112 17.03 -4.42 -6.53
N PHE A 113 17.87 -3.40 -6.37
CA PHE A 113 17.67 -2.35 -5.39
C PHE A 113 18.32 -1.04 -5.81
N VAL A 114 17.98 0.03 -5.12
CA VAL A 114 18.62 1.36 -5.20
C VAL A 114 19.27 1.69 -3.86
N SER A 115 20.27 2.57 -3.85
CA SER A 115 20.92 3.04 -2.62
C SER A 115 21.54 4.42 -2.82
N ASP A 116 21.68 5.18 -1.74
CA ASP A 116 22.39 6.46 -1.68
C ASP A 116 23.92 6.35 -1.72
N ILE A 117 24.47 5.12 -1.63
CA ILE A 117 25.91 4.85 -1.74
C ILE A 117 26.20 3.79 -2.80
N ASP A 118 27.42 3.80 -3.33
CA ASP A 118 27.90 2.70 -4.17
C ASP A 118 28.23 1.48 -3.31
N THR A 119 27.46 0.41 -3.49
CA THR A 119 27.65 -0.84 -2.77
C THR A 119 28.60 -1.80 -3.49
N GLY A 120 29.00 -1.50 -4.73
CA GLY A 120 29.71 -2.41 -5.62
C GLY A 120 28.87 -3.60 -6.10
N SER A 121 27.60 -3.70 -5.69
CA SER A 121 26.72 -4.80 -6.06
C SER A 121 26.21 -4.64 -7.49
N LEU A 122 26.31 -5.71 -8.29
CA LEU A 122 25.71 -5.75 -9.62
C LEU A 122 24.17 -5.72 -9.59
N SER A 123 23.55 -5.98 -8.44
CA SER A 123 22.10 -5.85 -8.23
C SER A 123 21.63 -4.42 -7.98
N GLN A 124 22.55 -3.48 -7.74
CA GLN A 124 22.21 -2.07 -7.60
C GLN A 124 21.89 -1.46 -8.97
N ILE A 125 20.64 -1.07 -9.20
CA ILE A 125 20.19 -0.52 -10.49
C ILE A 125 20.37 1.00 -10.59
N GLY A 126 20.53 1.67 -9.46
CA GLY A 126 20.73 3.12 -9.43
C GLY A 126 21.20 3.68 -8.10
N PHE A 127 21.63 4.93 -8.17
CA PHE A 127 22.07 5.75 -7.04
C PHE A 127 21.01 6.79 -6.72
N VAL A 128 20.69 6.91 -5.44
CA VAL A 128 19.65 7.80 -4.96
C VAL A 128 20.24 9.18 -4.71
N GLU A 129 19.75 10.19 -5.43
CA GLU A 129 20.16 11.58 -5.27
C GLU A 129 19.05 12.40 -4.61
N ILE A 130 19.42 13.25 -3.65
CA ILE A 130 18.48 14.10 -2.90
C ILE A 130 17.98 15.23 -3.81
N THR A 131 16.67 15.49 -3.79
CA THR A 131 16.09 16.68 -4.43
C THR A 131 16.02 17.86 -3.45
N GLN A 132 15.64 19.04 -3.93
CA GLN A 132 15.33 20.17 -3.06
C GLN A 132 14.11 19.93 -2.15
N TYR A 133 13.30 18.90 -2.43
CA TYR A 133 12.09 18.57 -1.69
C TYR A 133 12.31 17.37 -0.77
N PRO A 134 12.20 17.53 0.56
CA PRO A 134 12.34 16.43 1.50
C PRO A 134 11.40 15.27 1.20
N GLY A 135 11.92 14.05 1.24
CA GLY A 135 11.15 12.83 0.92
C GLY A 135 11.05 12.53 -0.57
N PHE A 136 11.65 13.34 -1.44
CA PHE A 136 11.72 13.12 -2.88
C PHE A 136 13.15 13.01 -3.38
N TYR A 137 13.33 12.13 -4.37
CA TYR A 137 14.64 11.67 -4.84
C TYR A 137 14.70 11.54 -6.36
N TYR A 138 15.88 11.70 -6.93
CA TYR A 138 16.21 11.20 -8.26
C TYR A 138 16.91 9.85 -8.16
N ILE A 139 16.83 9.05 -9.23
CA ILE A 139 17.54 7.78 -9.34
C ILE A 139 18.49 7.87 -10.53
N GLU A 140 19.78 8.12 -10.27
CA GLU A 140 20.83 8.03 -11.27
C GLU A 140 21.04 6.56 -11.65
N TYR A 141 21.00 6.27 -12.94
CA TYR A 141 21.09 4.91 -13.45
C TYR A 141 22.52 4.34 -13.33
N ASN A 142 22.64 3.15 -12.74
CA ASN A 142 23.91 2.43 -12.68
C ASN A 142 24.13 1.58 -13.94
N SER A 143 24.92 2.08 -14.89
CA SER A 143 25.23 1.34 -16.13
C SER A 143 26.01 0.03 -15.92
N LYS A 144 26.60 -0.19 -14.73
CA LYS A 144 27.32 -1.43 -14.38
C LYS A 144 26.40 -2.53 -13.83
N THR A 145 25.10 -2.25 -13.65
CA THR A 145 24.15 -3.23 -13.14
C THR A 145 24.06 -4.47 -14.05
N LYS A 146 23.87 -5.65 -13.46
CA LYS A 146 23.64 -6.91 -14.24
C LYS A 146 22.37 -6.84 -15.09
N TYR A 147 21.47 -5.90 -14.79
CA TYR A 147 20.24 -5.65 -15.52
C TYR A 147 20.38 -4.65 -16.67
N HIS A 148 21.60 -4.22 -16.99
CA HIS A 148 21.83 -3.18 -17.97
C HIS A 148 21.22 -3.52 -19.34
N SER A 149 21.38 -4.76 -19.80
CA SER A 149 20.83 -5.23 -21.08
C SER A 149 19.30 -5.22 -21.12
N THR A 150 18.65 -5.51 -19.99
CA THR A 150 17.18 -5.48 -19.85
C THR A 150 16.68 -4.04 -19.85
N LEU A 151 17.25 -3.20 -18.99
CA LEU A 151 16.73 -1.86 -18.75
C LEU A 151 17.02 -0.90 -19.90
N LYS A 152 18.23 -0.94 -20.50
CA LYS A 152 18.69 0.07 -21.49
C LYS A 152 17.79 0.23 -22.71
N ASN A 153 17.01 -0.79 -23.05
CA ASN A 153 16.13 -0.80 -24.22
C ASN A 153 14.74 -0.23 -23.90
N LEU A 154 14.43 -0.03 -22.62
CA LEU A 154 13.18 0.56 -22.18
C LEU A 154 13.26 2.08 -22.32
N ASP A 155 12.20 2.71 -22.81
CA ASP A 155 12.07 4.17 -22.80
C ASP A 155 11.62 4.64 -21.41
N ILE A 156 12.45 4.41 -20.40
CA ILE A 156 12.21 4.81 -19.00
C ILE A 156 13.27 5.79 -18.48
N PHE A 157 14.18 6.21 -19.35
CA PHE A 157 15.29 7.07 -18.96
C PHE A 157 15.16 8.47 -19.54
N GLU A 158 15.70 9.44 -18.80
CA GLU A 158 15.96 10.78 -19.30
C GLU A 158 17.39 11.19 -18.96
N LYS A 159 17.99 11.99 -19.84
CA LYS A 159 19.32 12.56 -19.60
C LYS A 159 19.17 13.95 -19.01
N ARG A 160 19.91 14.22 -17.95
CA ARG A 160 20.06 15.56 -17.38
C ARG A 160 21.55 15.79 -17.18
N ASN A 161 22.09 16.78 -17.89
CA ASN A 161 23.54 16.98 -18.02
C ASN A 161 24.22 15.72 -18.57
N ASP A 162 25.30 15.26 -17.92
CA ASP A 162 26.07 14.06 -18.29
C ASP A 162 25.57 12.77 -17.61
N LYS A 163 24.46 12.85 -16.87
CA LYS A 163 23.88 11.73 -16.13
C LYS A 163 22.59 11.22 -16.77
N GLN A 164 22.32 9.93 -16.56
CA GLN A 164 21.09 9.28 -16.99
C GLN A 164 20.27 8.93 -15.75
N TYR A 165 18.99 9.25 -15.77
CA TYR A 165 18.08 9.07 -14.64
C TYR A 165 16.90 8.20 -15.02
N VAL A 166 16.39 7.42 -14.06
CA VAL A 166 15.13 6.67 -14.22
C VAL A 166 13.96 7.62 -14.03
N SER A 167 13.22 7.88 -15.10
CA SER A 167 12.02 8.73 -15.10
C SER A 167 10.87 7.97 -14.43
N SER A 168 10.36 8.52 -13.32
CA SER A 168 9.22 7.94 -12.63
C SER A 168 7.98 8.01 -13.49
N LYS A 169 7.81 9.11 -14.25
CA LYS A 169 6.69 9.29 -15.18
C LYS A 169 6.70 8.25 -16.29
N LYS A 170 7.80 8.14 -17.04
CA LYS A 170 7.88 7.20 -18.18
C LYS A 170 7.70 5.76 -17.74
N LEU A 171 8.24 5.40 -16.57
CA LEU A 171 8.04 4.07 -16.01
C LEU A 171 6.56 3.83 -15.67
N THR A 172 5.91 4.78 -14.99
CA THR A 172 4.48 4.67 -14.68
C THR A 172 3.63 4.57 -15.95
N ASP A 173 3.92 5.38 -16.97
CA ASP A 173 3.20 5.34 -18.25
C ASP A 173 3.38 3.97 -18.95
N LEU A 174 4.61 3.42 -18.95
CA LEU A 174 4.89 2.07 -19.48
C LEU A 174 4.07 1.01 -18.75
N LEU A 175 4.07 1.06 -17.42
CA LEU A 175 3.35 0.10 -16.57
C LEU A 175 1.83 0.21 -16.80
N HIS A 176 1.27 1.41 -16.78
CA HIS A 176 -0.15 1.66 -17.01
C HIS A 176 -0.60 1.11 -18.37
N ASN A 177 0.19 1.31 -19.42
CA ASN A 177 -0.11 0.79 -20.75
C ASN A 177 -0.18 -0.74 -20.77
N GLU A 178 0.70 -1.43 -20.04
CA GLU A 178 0.59 -2.89 -19.91
C GLU A 178 -0.63 -3.30 -19.09
N PHE A 179 -0.88 -2.65 -17.94
CA PHE A 179 -2.05 -2.97 -17.10
C PHE A 179 -3.38 -2.80 -17.83
N LEU A 180 -3.54 -1.77 -18.66
CA LEU A 180 -4.76 -1.56 -19.43
C LEU A 180 -5.07 -2.74 -20.38
N LYS A 181 -4.04 -3.37 -20.97
CA LYS A 181 -4.21 -4.59 -21.81
C LYS A 181 -4.73 -5.77 -21.01
N TYR A 182 -4.43 -5.86 -19.71
CA TYR A 182 -4.97 -6.88 -18.83
C TYR A 182 -6.41 -6.58 -18.43
N SER A 183 -6.81 -5.31 -18.28
CA SER A 183 -8.21 -4.94 -17.98
C SER A 183 -9.18 -5.43 -19.07
N GLU A 184 -8.74 -5.42 -20.34
CA GLU A 184 -9.55 -5.87 -21.47
C GLU A 184 -9.80 -7.39 -21.47
N ARG A 185 -8.97 -8.15 -20.73
CA ARG A 185 -8.98 -9.62 -20.72
C ARG A 185 -9.42 -10.24 -19.40
N GLY A 186 -9.43 -9.44 -18.32
CA GLY A 186 -9.64 -9.91 -16.96
C GLY A 186 -11.05 -9.68 -16.40
N PRO A 187 -11.38 -10.31 -15.25
CA PRO A 187 -12.65 -10.09 -14.54
C PRO A 187 -12.66 -8.76 -13.75
N CYS A 188 -11.51 -8.08 -13.63
CA CYS A 188 -11.35 -6.89 -12.80
C CYS A 188 -11.52 -5.60 -13.62
N LEU A 189 -12.12 -4.59 -13.01
CA LEU A 189 -12.01 -3.21 -13.46
C LEU A 189 -10.67 -2.66 -13.00
N ILE A 190 -9.99 -1.92 -13.87
CA ILE A 190 -8.70 -1.29 -13.57
C ILE A 190 -8.88 0.23 -13.61
N GLU A 191 -8.54 0.88 -12.51
CA GLU A 191 -8.50 2.33 -12.39
C GLU A 191 -7.07 2.79 -12.10
N LEU A 192 -6.64 3.88 -12.74
CA LEU A 192 -5.30 4.42 -12.58
C LEU A 192 -5.33 5.61 -11.61
N HIS A 193 -4.72 5.46 -10.43
CA HIS A 193 -4.71 6.46 -9.37
C HIS A 193 -3.29 6.91 -9.04
N GLY A 194 -2.76 7.83 -9.86
CA GLY A 194 -1.40 8.34 -9.66
C GLY A 194 -0.34 7.27 -9.96
N PRO A 195 0.51 6.86 -9.01
CA PRO A 195 1.46 5.76 -9.21
C PRO A 195 0.87 4.37 -8.89
N ALA A 196 -0.39 4.33 -8.45
CA ALA A 196 -1.11 3.10 -8.12
C ALA A 196 -2.04 2.69 -9.25
N VAL A 197 -2.19 1.38 -9.42
CA VAL A 197 -3.20 0.75 -10.25
C VAL A 197 -4.17 0.07 -9.32
N SER A 198 -5.38 0.60 -9.24
CA SER A 198 -6.44 0.06 -8.39
C SER A 198 -7.26 -0.94 -9.18
N THR A 199 -7.61 -2.05 -8.55
CA THR A 199 -8.56 -3.00 -9.11
C THR A 199 -9.72 -3.23 -8.19
N THR A 200 -10.90 -3.30 -8.79
CA THR A 200 -12.12 -3.80 -8.17
C THR A 200 -12.61 -4.98 -9.00
N LEU A 201 -13.11 -6.02 -8.35
CA LEU A 201 -13.88 -7.02 -9.09
C LEU A 201 -15.20 -6.38 -9.50
N LYS A 202 -15.73 -6.74 -10.68
CA LYS A 202 -16.94 -6.13 -11.22
C LYS A 202 -18.16 -6.22 -10.30
N ASP A 203 -18.16 -7.18 -9.38
CA ASP A 203 -19.24 -7.44 -8.43
C ASP A 203 -18.80 -7.32 -6.94
N ASP A 204 -17.62 -6.74 -6.67
CA ASP A 204 -17.09 -6.55 -5.31
C ASP A 204 -16.83 -5.07 -5.00
N THR A 205 -17.04 -4.70 -3.75
CA THR A 205 -16.71 -3.39 -3.20
C THR A 205 -15.27 -3.30 -2.71
N SER A 206 -14.57 -4.45 -2.57
CA SER A 206 -13.17 -4.47 -2.16
C SER A 206 -12.25 -4.00 -3.27
N SER A 207 -11.39 -3.02 -2.95
CA SER A 207 -10.39 -2.49 -3.86
C SER A 207 -8.99 -2.96 -3.46
N GLN A 208 -8.15 -3.20 -4.47
CA GLN A 208 -6.74 -3.53 -4.29
C GLN A 208 -5.89 -2.53 -5.06
N ASP A 209 -5.00 -1.83 -4.36
CA ASP A 209 -4.11 -0.83 -4.91
C ASP A 209 -2.72 -1.43 -5.12
N PHE A 210 -2.29 -1.50 -6.37
CA PHE A 210 -0.99 -2.04 -6.75
C PHE A 210 -0.02 -0.92 -7.09
N VAL A 211 1.15 -0.90 -6.43
CA VAL A 211 2.17 0.12 -6.62
C VAL A 211 3.50 -0.51 -6.97
N PHE A 212 4.14 -0.03 -8.03
CA PHE A 212 5.54 -0.37 -8.30
C PHE A 212 6.46 0.30 -7.29
N SER A 213 7.44 -0.44 -6.81
CA SER A 213 8.40 0.05 -5.84
C SER A 213 9.81 -0.46 -6.13
N LEU A 214 10.81 0.39 -5.89
CA LEU A 214 12.21 0.01 -5.88
C LEU A 214 12.67 -0.12 -4.44
N PRO A 215 13.13 -1.30 -4.01
CA PRO A 215 13.57 -1.48 -2.64
C PRO A 215 14.89 -0.74 -2.42
N MET A 216 15.01 -0.17 -1.24
CA MET A 216 16.23 0.45 -0.74
C MET A 216 16.53 -0.20 0.60
N LEU A 217 17.68 -0.87 0.66
CA LEU A 217 18.02 -1.79 1.75
C LEU A 217 18.12 -1.10 3.12
N LYS A 218 18.30 0.22 3.13
CA LYS A 218 18.37 1.06 4.33
C LYS A 218 17.71 2.39 4.04
N ILE A 219 17.12 3.01 5.07
CA ILE A 219 16.71 4.42 5.01
C ILE A 219 17.92 5.31 4.64
N PRO A 220 17.73 6.36 3.81
CA PRO A 220 18.83 7.24 3.42
C PRO A 220 19.55 7.81 4.64
N TYR A 221 20.88 7.92 4.55
CA TYR A 221 21.73 8.28 5.69
C TYR A 221 21.23 9.51 6.44
N HIS A 222 20.90 10.58 5.71
CA HIS A 222 20.48 11.87 6.29
C HIS A 222 19.15 11.79 7.05
N ILE A 223 18.19 10.96 6.58
CA ILE A 223 16.92 10.74 7.30
C ILE A 223 17.17 9.89 8.53
N ARG A 224 17.99 8.84 8.38
CA ARG A 224 18.33 7.94 9.49
C ARG A 224 19.04 8.68 10.62
N GLU A 225 20.00 9.55 10.29
CA GLU A 225 20.72 10.37 11.26
C GLU A 225 19.79 11.33 12.00
N GLN A 226 18.89 12.02 11.28
CA GLN A 226 17.87 12.86 11.91
C GLN A 226 16.96 12.06 12.84
N TRP A 227 16.55 10.86 12.41
CA TRP A 227 15.68 10.00 13.20
C TRP A 227 16.35 9.49 14.48
N LEU A 228 17.63 9.12 14.43
CA LEU A 228 18.40 8.65 15.59
C LEU A 228 18.67 9.77 16.60
N ASN A 229 18.92 10.98 16.13
CA ASN A 229 19.30 12.12 16.98
C ASN A 229 18.12 12.87 17.61
N ARG A 230 16.88 12.44 17.33
CA ARG A 230 15.69 13.10 17.86
C ARG A 230 15.53 12.80 19.38
N SER A 231 15.13 13.82 20.16
CA SER A 231 14.77 13.69 21.58
C SER A 231 13.44 12.97 21.71
N LYS A 232 13.33 11.89 22.50
CA LYS A 232 12.11 11.05 22.47
C LYS A 232 11.62 10.61 23.85
N GLU A 233 10.34 10.88 24.10
CA GLU A 233 9.49 10.14 25.04
C GLU A 233 8.81 8.93 24.37
N TRP A 234 8.64 8.99 23.04
CA TRP A 234 8.12 7.90 22.20
C TRP A 234 8.70 8.01 20.77
N PRO A 235 8.92 6.89 20.06
CA PRO A 235 8.85 5.50 20.56
C PRO A 235 10.09 5.13 21.39
N SER A 236 10.11 3.92 21.97
CA SER A 236 11.27 3.42 22.71
C SER A 236 12.51 3.34 21.82
N ILE A 237 13.70 3.38 22.43
CA ILE A 237 14.97 3.32 21.69
C ILE A 237 15.08 2.08 20.79
N ASP A 238 14.56 0.93 21.25
CA ASP A 238 14.55 -0.30 20.46
C ASP A 238 13.75 -0.12 19.15
N VAL A 239 12.57 0.52 19.22
CA VAL A 239 11.75 0.80 18.04
C VAL A 239 12.44 1.83 17.13
N VAL A 240 13.14 2.81 17.70
CA VAL A 240 13.93 3.77 16.94
C VAL A 240 15.02 3.06 16.12
N GLU A 241 15.76 2.15 16.74
CA GLU A 241 16.79 1.36 16.07
C GLU A 241 16.21 0.41 15.02
N MET A 242 15.08 -0.24 15.31
CA MET A 242 14.38 -1.09 14.35
C MET A 242 13.96 -0.31 13.11
N VAL A 243 13.35 0.86 13.27
CA VAL A 243 12.97 1.75 12.16
C VAL A 243 14.21 2.23 11.40
N SER A 244 15.27 2.63 12.10
CA SER A 244 16.53 3.10 11.47
C SER A 244 17.18 2.06 10.56
N ASN A 245 16.99 0.78 10.88
CA ASN A 245 17.55 -0.35 10.16
C ASN A 245 16.53 -1.01 9.22
N SER A 246 15.31 -0.50 9.12
CA SER A 246 14.30 -1.09 8.24
C SER A 246 14.63 -0.80 6.77
N VAL A 247 14.18 -1.70 5.91
CA VAL A 247 14.10 -1.43 4.47
C VAL A 247 13.09 -0.30 4.23
N CYS A 248 13.27 0.41 3.13
CA CYS A 248 12.31 1.38 2.63
C CYS A 248 12.25 1.28 1.11
N HIS A 249 11.40 2.09 0.49
CA HIS A 249 11.12 1.95 -0.93
C HIS A 249 11.08 3.30 -1.61
N LEU A 250 11.47 3.35 -2.88
CA LEU A 250 11.14 4.47 -3.75
C LEU A 250 9.95 4.06 -4.62
N VAL A 251 8.90 4.87 -4.58
CA VAL A 251 7.72 4.72 -5.44
C VAL A 251 7.64 5.90 -6.42
N PRO A 252 7.09 5.72 -7.63
CA PRO A 252 6.91 6.84 -8.53
C PRO A 252 6.11 7.96 -7.87
N LYS A 253 6.48 9.23 -8.10
CA LYS A 253 5.70 10.37 -7.62
C LYS A 253 4.33 10.35 -8.28
N ARG A 254 3.29 10.76 -7.54
CA ARG A 254 1.94 10.95 -8.09
C ARG A 254 1.94 12.16 -9.03
N TRP A 255 1.47 11.93 -10.25
CA TRP A 255 1.26 12.94 -11.29
C TRP A 255 -0.21 13.36 -11.23
N ASN A 256 -0.47 14.60 -10.83
CA ASN A 256 -1.83 15.13 -10.75
C ASN A 256 -1.94 16.31 -11.71
N THR A 257 -2.76 16.16 -12.74
CA THR A 257 -2.99 17.11 -13.83
C THR A 257 -3.56 18.49 -13.44
N ILE A 258 -3.76 18.79 -12.15
CA ILE A 258 -4.63 19.91 -11.73
C ILE A 258 -3.90 21.04 -10.98
N ASN A 259 -2.73 20.85 -10.37
CA ASN A 259 -2.04 21.95 -9.67
C ASN A 259 -0.51 21.92 -9.90
N GLU A 260 -0.10 22.77 -10.83
CA GLU A 260 1.26 23.03 -11.31
C GLU A 260 2.10 23.78 -10.27
N VAL A 261 2.98 23.10 -9.53
CA VAL A 261 4.26 23.66 -9.07
C VAL A 261 5.29 22.52 -9.04
N GLU A 262 6.02 22.37 -10.15
CA GLU A 262 7.15 21.46 -10.37
C GLU A 262 6.85 19.94 -10.41
N GLU A 263 6.22 19.57 -11.52
CA GLU A 263 6.13 18.21 -12.03
C GLU A 263 7.45 17.77 -12.70
N ASP A 264 8.51 17.51 -11.92
CA ASP A 264 9.76 16.96 -12.46
C ASP A 264 9.65 15.43 -12.73
N PRO A 265 9.70 14.96 -13.99
CA PRO A 265 9.45 13.57 -14.42
C PRO A 265 10.39 12.55 -13.81
N LEU A 266 11.52 13.02 -13.30
CA LEU A 266 12.52 12.19 -12.65
C LEU A 266 12.24 11.91 -11.19
N THR A 267 11.21 12.53 -10.59
CA THR A 267 11.04 12.51 -9.15
C THR A 267 10.39 11.22 -8.65
N TRP A 268 11.04 10.60 -7.68
CA TRP A 268 10.55 9.46 -6.92
C TRP A 268 10.23 9.88 -5.48
N ARG A 269 9.23 9.27 -4.87
CA ARG A 269 8.85 9.52 -3.48
C ARG A 269 9.38 8.38 -2.60
N LEU A 270 9.99 8.74 -1.48
CA LEU A 270 10.32 7.78 -0.44
C LEU A 270 9.05 7.27 0.25
N SER A 271 8.93 5.96 0.32
CA SER A 271 7.89 5.24 1.04
C SER A 271 8.50 4.55 2.25
N LEU A 272 7.89 4.79 3.41
CA LEU A 272 8.29 4.26 4.71
C LEU A 272 7.22 3.30 5.28
N SER A 273 6.38 2.69 4.43
CA SER A 273 5.24 1.89 4.88
C SER A 273 5.59 0.76 5.86
N PHE A 274 6.77 0.16 5.74
CA PHE A 274 7.24 -0.83 6.74
C PHE A 274 7.61 -0.20 8.07
N ALA A 275 8.26 0.97 8.06
CA ALA A 275 8.55 1.72 9.27
C ALA A 275 7.26 2.21 9.94
N GLU A 276 6.25 2.62 9.17
CA GLU A 276 4.92 2.96 9.68
C GLU A 276 4.29 1.76 10.41
N VAL A 277 4.36 0.56 9.85
CA VAL A 277 3.89 -0.67 10.52
C VAL A 277 4.63 -0.90 11.85
N LEU A 278 5.95 -0.77 11.87
CA LEU A 278 6.73 -0.90 13.12
C LEU A 278 6.31 0.14 14.17
N LEU A 279 6.11 1.39 13.75
CA LEU A 279 5.69 2.48 14.64
C LEU A 279 4.28 2.24 15.18
N THR A 280 3.32 1.91 14.32
CA THR A 280 1.94 1.57 14.73
C THR A 280 1.90 0.35 15.64
N ASN A 281 2.82 -0.61 15.46
CA ASN A 281 2.93 -1.76 16.33
C ASN A 281 3.40 -1.44 17.74
N SER A 282 4.14 -0.34 17.91
CA SER A 282 4.52 0.18 19.22
C SER A 282 3.43 0.99 19.93
N TRP A 283 2.27 1.20 19.30
CA TRP A 283 1.16 1.94 19.91
C TRP A 283 0.45 1.12 20.99
N THR A 284 0.07 1.82 22.05
CA THR A 284 -0.86 1.31 23.05
C THR A 284 -2.26 1.10 22.46
N LYS A 285 -3.06 0.25 23.10
CA LYS A 285 -4.46 0.01 22.72
C LYS A 285 -5.28 1.31 22.61
N LYS A 286 -5.07 2.26 23.53
CA LYS A 286 -5.76 3.56 23.53
C LYS A 286 -5.39 4.42 22.32
N GLN A 287 -4.10 4.47 21.97
CA GLN A 287 -3.62 5.20 20.78
C GLN A 287 -4.21 4.62 19.49
N ARG A 288 -4.23 3.29 19.35
CA ARG A 288 -4.86 2.62 18.21
C ARG A 288 -6.36 2.94 18.10
N GLN A 289 -7.10 2.84 19.21
CA GLN A 289 -8.53 3.17 19.23
C GLN A 289 -8.80 4.63 18.86
N PHE A 290 -8.00 5.55 19.39
CA PHE A 290 -8.14 6.98 19.06
C PHE A 290 -7.85 7.24 17.58
N TYR A 291 -6.82 6.61 17.02
CA TYR A 291 -6.50 6.72 15.60
C TYR A 291 -7.64 6.20 14.72
N LEU A 292 -8.20 5.03 15.03
CA LEU A 292 -9.34 4.47 14.28
C LEU A 292 -10.54 5.43 14.33
N LEU A 293 -10.91 5.91 15.51
CA LEU A 293 -11.99 6.90 15.64
C LEU A 293 -11.71 8.14 14.79
N LEU A 294 -10.50 8.69 14.85
CA LEU A 294 -10.13 9.85 14.05
C LEU A 294 -10.22 9.56 12.54
N LYS A 295 -9.79 8.36 12.12
CA LYS A 295 -9.87 7.90 10.72
C LYS A 295 -11.33 7.81 10.25
N SER A 296 -12.21 7.15 11.00
CA SER A 296 -13.66 7.13 10.73
C SER A 296 -14.24 8.54 10.66
N PHE A 297 -13.94 9.41 11.63
CA PHE A 297 -14.42 10.80 11.62
C PHE A 297 -14.01 11.56 10.35
N VAL A 298 -12.77 11.38 9.88
CA VAL A 298 -12.29 12.02 8.65
C VAL A 298 -12.97 11.45 7.41
N GLN A 299 -13.19 10.14 7.37
CA GLN A 299 -13.86 9.47 6.26
C GLN A 299 -15.33 9.88 6.16
N GLU A 300 -16.05 9.98 7.28
CA GLU A 300 -17.48 10.30 7.32
C GLU A 300 -17.78 11.79 7.19
N LEU A 301 -17.04 12.67 7.89
CA LEU A 301 -17.47 14.07 8.05
C LEU A 301 -16.87 15.03 7.01
N ALA A 302 -15.73 14.70 6.39
CA ALA A 302 -15.05 15.64 5.51
C ALA A 302 -14.05 14.98 4.53
N PRO A 303 -14.50 14.07 3.66
CA PRO A 303 -13.63 13.40 2.69
C PRO A 303 -12.86 14.38 1.79
N GLY A 304 -13.40 15.57 1.49
CA GLY A 304 -12.72 16.59 0.67
C GLY A 304 -11.77 17.52 1.44
N MET A 305 -11.97 17.71 2.75
CA MET A 305 -11.28 18.74 3.55
C MET A 305 -10.21 18.19 4.50
N LEU A 306 -10.42 16.98 5.04
CA LEU A 306 -9.55 16.43 6.09
C LEU A 306 -8.60 15.32 5.59
N ARG A 307 -8.78 14.80 4.36
CA ARG A 307 -7.81 13.87 3.73
C ARG A 307 -6.37 14.41 3.70
N PRO A 308 -6.12 15.70 3.40
CA PRO A 308 -4.78 16.27 3.49
C PRO A 308 -4.22 16.29 4.92
N ILE A 309 -5.07 16.44 5.94
CA ILE A 309 -4.65 16.42 7.35
C ILE A 309 -4.28 15.01 7.80
N MET A 310 -4.98 13.98 7.33
CA MET A 310 -4.60 12.59 7.60
C MET A 310 -3.34 12.16 6.85
N SER A 311 -3.12 12.62 5.62
CA SER A 311 -1.84 12.38 4.91
C SER A 311 -0.68 13.14 5.55
N LEU A 312 -0.95 14.30 6.14
CA LEU A 312 -0.01 14.99 7.02
C LEU A 312 0.23 14.17 8.28
N LEU A 313 -0.78 13.57 8.93
CA LEU A 313 -0.61 12.77 10.14
C LEU A 313 0.23 11.50 9.92
N SER A 314 0.09 10.80 8.78
CA SER A 314 1.00 9.69 8.41
C SER A 314 2.43 10.18 8.17
N PHE A 315 2.60 11.35 7.55
CA PHE A 315 3.90 12.01 7.40
C PHE A 315 4.47 12.53 8.73
N PHE A 316 3.61 12.96 9.65
CA PHE A 316 3.92 13.49 10.98
C PHE A 316 4.27 12.37 11.98
N ILE A 317 3.77 11.14 11.81
CA ILE A 317 4.25 9.99 12.61
C ILE A 317 5.77 9.78 12.44
N VAL A 318 6.31 10.13 11.27
CA VAL A 318 7.77 10.10 11.00
C VAL A 318 8.46 11.40 11.47
N LYS A 319 7.74 12.52 11.57
CA LYS A 319 8.33 13.87 11.71
C LYS A 319 7.98 14.67 12.98
N LEU A 320 7.10 14.20 13.87
CA LEU A 320 6.68 14.97 15.05
C LEU A 320 7.75 14.97 16.14
N ASP A 321 8.59 16.01 16.10
CA ASP A 321 9.37 16.67 17.18
C ASP A 321 10.07 15.81 18.26
#